data_AF-A0A832WAR7-F1
#
_entry.id   AF-A0A832WAR7-F1
#
_cell.length_a   1.000
_cell.length_b   1.000
_cell.length_c   1.000
_cell.angle_alpha   90.00
_cell.angle_beta   90.00
_cell.angle_gamma   90.00
#
_symmetry.space_group_name_H-M   'P 1'
#
loop_
_entity.id
_entity.type
_entity.pdbx_description
1 polymer ?
#
loop_
_entity_poly.entity_id
_entity_poly.type
_entity_poly.pdbx_seq_one_letter_code
_entity_poly.pdbx_strand_id
1 'polypeptide(L)'
;GADADLQSVTVEFPSSQNMDNVKIVSYDFLQSPKFFLPGKQVGSSYNGNKNLVESQYPFLEAYDRPSKTGHLSSMILEITPTEPGTMIIYTKTVAMPHVSEMSHFPKQGILDQQNEFVQEHKITVLPSD
;
A
#
# COMPACT_ATOMS: atom_id res chain seq x y z
N GLY A 1 10.70 7.44 9.09
CA GLY A 1 9.52 8.31 9.22
C GLY A 1 9.74 9.36 10.30
N ALA A 2 8.67 10.01 10.74
CA ALA A 2 8.61 10.79 11.98
C ALA A 2 8.00 9.93 13.10
N ASP A 3 8.02 10.40 14.35
CA ASP A 3 7.33 9.71 15.45
C ASP A 3 5.83 9.64 15.18
N ALA A 4 5.26 8.45 15.31
CA ALA A 4 3.84 8.19 15.11
C ALA A 4 3.37 6.99 15.94
N ASP A 5 2.11 7.01 16.37
CA ASP A 5 1.48 5.87 17.03
C ASP A 5 1.41 4.67 16.08
N LEU A 6 1.24 4.91 14.79
CA LEU A 6 1.31 3.91 13.74
C LEU A 6 1.85 4.56 12.47
N GLN A 7 2.71 3.85 11.74
CA GLN A 7 3.05 4.21 10.36
C GLN A 7 2.92 2.98 9.47
N SER A 8 2.06 3.06 8.45
CA SER A 8 1.87 2.02 7.46
C SER A 8 2.56 2.34 6.14
N VAL A 9 2.91 1.29 5.40
CA VAL A 9 3.24 1.30 3.99
C VAL A 9 2.25 0.38 3.29
N THR A 10 1.67 0.88 2.21
CA THR A 10 0.68 0.16 1.42
C THR A 10 1.17 0.02 -0.01
N VAL A 11 1.01 -1.18 -0.59
CA VAL A 11 1.28 -1.48 -2.00
C VAL A 11 0.01 -2.05 -2.61
N GLU A 12 -0.49 -1.42 -3.67
CA GLU A 12 -1.79 -1.73 -4.26
C GLU A 12 -1.67 -2.12 -5.73
N PHE A 13 -2.54 -3.04 -6.17
CA PHE A 13 -2.47 -3.68 -7.48
C PHE A 13 -3.76 -3.42 -8.28
N PRO A 14 -4.00 -2.19 -8.76
CA PRO A 14 -5.26 -1.80 -9.42
C PRO A 14 -5.57 -2.58 -10.70
N SER A 15 -4.57 -3.15 -11.37
CA SER A 15 -4.74 -3.95 -12.58
C SER A 15 -4.95 -5.45 -12.31
N SER A 16 -5.01 -5.87 -11.05
CA SER A 16 -5.12 -7.29 -10.65
C SER A 16 -6.42 -7.57 -9.91
N GLN A 17 -6.89 -8.82 -9.95
CA GLN A 17 -8.08 -9.29 -9.20
C GLN A 17 -7.71 -10.20 -8.02
N ASN A 18 -6.49 -10.74 -8.03
CA ASN A 18 -5.93 -11.58 -6.99
C ASN A 18 -4.46 -11.20 -6.76
N MET A 19 -3.79 -11.94 -5.88
CA MET A 19 -2.38 -11.73 -5.53
C MET A 19 -1.54 -13.00 -5.68
N ASP A 20 -2.00 -13.97 -6.47
CA ASP A 20 -1.34 -15.27 -6.60
C ASP A 20 0.08 -15.15 -7.16
N ASN A 21 0.35 -14.04 -7.85
CA ASN A 21 1.62 -13.72 -8.49
C ASN A 21 2.49 -12.74 -7.69
N VAL A 22 2.10 -12.41 -6.46
CA VAL A 22 2.84 -11.50 -5.57
C VAL A 22 3.33 -12.26 -4.36
N LYS A 23 4.63 -12.19 -4.12
CA LYS A 23 5.31 -12.86 -3.00
C LYS A 23 6.04 -11.83 -2.13
N ILE A 24 5.82 -11.90 -0.82
CA ILE A 24 6.64 -11.16 0.14
C ILE A 24 7.95 -11.92 0.33
N VAL A 25 9.06 -11.32 -0.11
CA VAL A 25 10.41 -11.91 0.00
C VAL A 25 10.96 -11.70 1.41
N SER A 26 10.84 -10.47 1.91
CA SER A 26 11.30 -10.08 3.25
C SER A 26 10.60 -8.82 3.72
N TYR A 27 10.58 -8.62 5.04
CA TYR A 27 10.14 -7.40 5.68
C TYR A 27 10.82 -7.26 7.04
N ASP A 28 10.94 -6.04 7.55
CA ASP A 28 11.52 -5.71 8.86
C ASP A 28 10.53 -4.94 9.78
N PHE A 29 9.27 -4.80 9.36
CA PHE A 29 8.19 -4.27 10.18
C PHE A 29 7.93 -5.14 11.41
N LEU A 30 7.50 -4.52 12.50
CA LEU A 30 7.11 -5.23 13.73
C LEU A 30 5.91 -6.16 13.53
N GLN A 31 5.03 -5.85 12.59
CA GLN A 31 3.87 -6.66 12.25
C GLN A 31 4.02 -7.24 10.86
N SER A 32 3.62 -8.51 10.70
CA SER A 32 3.61 -9.15 9.39
C SER A 32 2.69 -8.41 8.42
N PRO A 33 3.10 -8.21 7.15
CA PRO A 33 2.24 -7.61 6.14
C PRO A 33 0.93 -8.37 5.97
N LYS A 34 -0.16 -7.65 5.73
CA LYS A 34 -1.50 -8.20 5.58
C LYS A 34 -2.01 -8.00 4.16
N PHE A 35 -2.64 -9.05 3.64
CA PHE A 35 -3.32 -9.03 2.36
C PHE A 35 -4.78 -8.63 2.52
N PHE A 36 -5.24 -7.76 1.62
CA PHE A 36 -6.63 -7.37 1.49
C PHE A 36 -7.08 -7.71 0.07
N LEU A 37 -8.15 -8.49 -0.04
CA LEU A 37 -8.73 -8.90 -1.31
C LEU A 37 -9.94 -8.01 -1.64
N PRO A 38 -10.34 -7.94 -2.93
CA PRO A 38 -11.58 -7.27 -3.32
C PRO A 38 -12.79 -7.75 -2.52
N GLY A 39 -13.74 -6.85 -2.27
CA GLY A 39 -14.96 -7.13 -1.50
C GLY A 39 -14.80 -6.98 0.02
N LYS A 40 -13.59 -6.71 0.54
CA LYS A 40 -13.36 -6.46 1.97
C LYS A 40 -13.64 -5.00 2.34
N GLN A 41 -14.23 -4.78 3.51
CA GLN A 41 -14.41 -3.43 4.07
C GLN A 41 -13.08 -2.91 4.62
N VAL A 42 -12.65 -1.74 4.14
CA VAL A 42 -11.37 -1.11 4.50
C VAL A 42 -11.60 0.36 4.84
N GLY A 43 -10.77 0.93 5.72
CA GLY A 43 -10.86 2.33 6.10
C GLY A 43 -10.61 3.27 4.92
N SER A 44 -11.22 4.45 4.92
CA SER A 44 -11.05 5.43 3.84
C SER A 44 -10.86 6.86 4.33
N SER A 45 -10.33 7.70 3.43
CA SER A 45 -10.20 9.15 3.59
C SER A 45 -9.45 9.56 4.87
N TYR A 46 -8.44 8.79 5.30
CA TYR A 46 -7.65 9.07 6.51
C TYR A 46 -8.50 9.20 7.79
N ASN A 47 -9.60 8.44 7.90
CA ASN A 47 -10.54 8.55 9.03
C ASN A 47 -10.47 7.40 10.04
N GLY A 48 -9.40 6.59 10.03
CA GLY A 48 -9.17 5.54 11.03
C GLY A 48 -10.35 4.58 11.20
N ASN A 49 -10.88 4.07 10.08
CA ASN A 49 -12.04 3.15 10.00
C ASN A 49 -13.41 3.73 10.39
N LYS A 50 -13.54 5.05 10.59
CA LYS A 50 -14.87 5.67 10.78
C LYS A 50 -15.71 5.66 9.50
N ASN A 51 -15.04 5.75 8.35
CA ASN A 51 -15.60 5.54 7.03
C ASN A 51 -14.99 4.25 6.47
N LEU A 52 -15.85 3.36 6.01
CA LEU A 52 -15.47 2.11 5.36
C LEU A 52 -15.92 2.14 3.90
N VAL A 53 -15.06 1.65 3.01
CA VAL A 53 -15.37 1.40 1.62
C VAL A 53 -15.07 -0.05 1.30
N GLU A 54 -15.75 -0.59 0.29
CA GLU A 54 -15.43 -1.92 -0.22
C GLU A 54 -14.19 -1.84 -1.13
N SER A 55 -13.19 -2.67 -0.84
CA SER A 55 -11.98 -2.76 -1.65
C SER A 55 -12.32 -3.28 -3.06
N GLN A 56 -11.85 -2.56 -4.08
CA GLN A 56 -12.07 -2.82 -5.49
C GLN A 56 -10.95 -3.65 -6.15
N TYR A 57 -9.75 -3.60 -5.60
CA TYR A 57 -8.57 -4.33 -6.07
C TYR A 57 -7.66 -4.69 -4.89
N PRO A 58 -6.87 -5.76 -5.00
CA PRO A 58 -6.09 -6.24 -3.87
C PRO A 58 -4.95 -5.29 -3.50
N PHE A 59 -4.58 -5.30 -2.23
CA PHE A 59 -3.45 -4.56 -1.72
C PHE A 59 -2.82 -5.24 -0.50
N LEU A 60 -1.59 -4.81 -0.22
CA LEU A 60 -0.77 -5.20 0.91
C LEU A 60 -0.57 -4.02 1.84
N GLU A 61 -0.71 -4.24 3.14
CA GLU A 61 -0.35 -3.24 4.15
C GLU A 61 0.58 -3.83 5.21
N ALA A 62 1.68 -3.15 5.48
CA ALA A 62 2.59 -3.42 6.60
C ALA A 62 2.69 -2.16 7.45
N TYR A 63 2.91 -2.30 8.76
CA TYR A 63 3.01 -1.12 9.63
C TYR A 63 3.86 -1.38 10.87
N ASP A 64 4.41 -0.29 11.39
CA ASP A 64 5.01 -0.22 12.73
C ASP A 64 4.07 0.50 13.69
N ARG A 65 4.02 0.01 14.93
CA ARG A 65 3.23 0.59 16.02
C ARG A 65 3.94 0.36 17.37
N PRO A 66 4.54 1.39 17.99
CA PRO A 66 4.74 2.75 17.45
C PRO A 66 5.81 2.79 16.34
N SER A 67 5.75 3.82 15.49
CA SER A 67 6.84 4.17 14.57
C SER A 67 7.72 5.25 15.19
N LYS A 68 9.04 5.08 15.10
CA LYS A 68 10.02 6.00 15.69
C LYS A 68 10.79 6.75 14.61
N THR A 69 11.09 8.01 14.88
CA THR A 69 11.95 8.85 14.05
C THR A 69 13.30 8.18 13.85
N GLY A 70 13.79 8.21 12.61
CA GLY A 70 15.06 7.57 12.23
C GLY A 70 15.00 6.06 12.04
N HIS A 71 13.91 5.38 12.42
CA HIS A 71 13.67 4.00 12.01
C HIS A 71 13.19 3.96 10.56
N LEU A 72 13.82 3.09 9.78
CA LEU A 72 13.44 2.80 8.40
C LEU A 72 13.05 1.33 8.33
N SER A 73 11.83 1.10 7.89
CA SER A 73 11.29 -0.23 7.66
C SER A 73 11.02 -0.40 6.16
N SER A 74 11.23 -1.61 5.67
CA SER A 74 11.19 -2.02 4.28
C SER A 74 10.43 -3.33 4.12
N MET A 75 9.78 -3.47 2.97
CA MET A 75 9.18 -4.71 2.50
C MET A 75 9.65 -4.93 1.07
N ILE A 76 10.18 -6.12 0.79
CA ILE A 76 10.61 -6.52 -0.55
C ILE A 76 9.58 -7.48 -1.11
N LEU A 77 9.04 -7.13 -2.28
CA LEU A 77 8.09 -7.94 -3.01
C LEU A 77 8.73 -8.49 -4.29
N GLU A 78 8.44 -9.74 -4.60
CA GLU A 78 8.66 -10.35 -5.90
C GLU A 78 7.31 -10.46 -6.61
N ILE A 79 7.22 -9.93 -7.82
CA ILE A 79 5.98 -9.88 -8.60
C ILE A 79 6.26 -10.54 -9.93
N THR A 80 5.48 -11.57 -10.28
CA THR A 80 5.57 -12.27 -11.56
C THR A 80 4.39 -11.86 -12.43
N PRO A 81 4.54 -10.97 -13.41
CA PRO A 81 3.44 -10.64 -14.30
C PRO A 81 2.90 -11.86 -15.03
N THR A 82 1.57 -12.00 -15.11
CA THR A 82 0.94 -13.13 -15.81
C THR A 82 0.64 -12.83 -17.28
N GLU A 83 0.54 -11.55 -17.64
CA GLU A 83 0.16 -11.09 -18.97
C GLU A 83 1.13 -9.98 -19.45
N PRO A 84 1.48 -9.95 -20.75
CA PRO A 84 2.18 -8.81 -21.34
C PRO A 84 1.33 -7.54 -21.29
N GLY A 85 1.97 -6.37 -21.18
CA GLY A 85 1.29 -5.09 -21.12
C GLY A 85 1.84 -4.15 -20.05
N THR A 86 1.04 -3.17 -19.63
CA THR A 86 1.43 -2.24 -18.55
C THR A 86 0.79 -2.68 -17.25
N MET A 87 1.63 -3.04 -16.28
CA MET A 87 1.21 -3.25 -14.89
C MET A 87 1.31 -1.94 -14.13
N ILE A 88 0.24 -1.58 -13.42
CA ILE A 88 0.20 -0.41 -12.54
C ILE A 88 0.30 -0.87 -11.09
N ILE A 89 1.20 -0.26 -10.34
CA ILE A 89 1.36 -0.44 -8.90
C ILE A 89 1.22 0.91 -8.22
N TYR A 90 0.45 0.96 -7.14
CA TYR A 90 0.34 2.14 -6.29
C TYR A 90 1.07 1.94 -4.98
N THR A 91 1.73 2.98 -4.48
CA THR A 91 2.34 2.96 -3.15
C THR A 91 1.96 4.21 -2.35
N LYS A 92 1.70 4.04 -1.06
CA LYS A 92 1.52 5.15 -0.11
C LYS A 92 2.10 4.80 1.26
N THR A 93 2.29 5.82 2.08
CA THR A 93 2.51 5.66 3.52
C THR A 93 1.61 6.61 4.29
N VAL A 94 1.06 6.11 5.40
CA VAL A 94 0.16 6.85 6.27
C VAL A 94 0.65 6.72 7.70
N ALA A 95 0.78 7.85 8.40
CA ALA A 95 1.09 7.90 9.82
C ALA A 95 -0.12 8.40 10.62
N MET A 96 -0.33 7.79 11.79
CA MET A 96 -1.35 8.17 12.76
C MET A 96 -0.72 8.61 14.08
N PRO A 97 -1.31 9.58 14.81
CA PRO A 97 -2.46 10.39 14.38
C PRO A 97 -2.10 11.32 13.20
N HIS A 98 -3.11 11.74 12.44
CA HIS A 98 -2.94 12.63 11.27
C HIS A 98 -2.69 14.08 11.69
N VAL A 99 -1.60 14.31 12.42
CA VAL A 99 -1.31 15.60 13.09
C VAL A 99 -0.43 16.53 12.26
N SER A 100 0.09 16.07 11.12
CA SER A 100 0.94 16.91 10.28
C SER A 100 0.80 16.57 8.81
N GLU A 101 1.24 17.49 7.96
CA GLU A 101 1.42 17.27 6.51
C GLU A 101 2.39 16.13 6.18
N MET A 102 3.18 15.65 7.15
CA MET A 102 4.09 14.51 6.97
C MET A 102 3.42 13.18 7.29
N SER A 103 2.16 13.20 7.75
CA SER A 103 1.39 12.00 8.05
C SER A 103 0.95 11.26 6.79
N HIS A 104 1.07 11.86 5.60
CA HIS A 104 0.66 11.24 4.34
C HIS A 104 1.75 11.41 3.30
N PHE A 105 2.03 10.34 2.57
CA PHE A 105 2.79 10.42 1.35
C PHE A 105 2.22 9.46 0.29
N PRO A 106 2.06 9.91 -0.96
CA PRO A 106 2.22 11.31 -1.40
C PRO A 106 1.14 12.24 -0.85
N LYS A 107 1.33 13.55 -1.00
CA LYS A 107 0.41 14.58 -0.48
C LYS A 107 -0.64 15.07 -1.47
N GLN A 108 -0.46 14.70 -2.73
CA GLN A 108 -1.32 15.10 -3.85
C GLN A 108 -1.12 14.12 -5.02
N GLY A 109 -2.06 14.10 -5.96
CA GLY A 109 -1.95 13.29 -7.18
C GLY A 109 -3.14 12.36 -7.35
N ILE A 110 -2.86 11.12 -7.74
CA ILE A 110 -3.86 10.09 -7.97
C ILE A 110 -4.46 9.66 -6.63
N LEU A 111 -5.78 9.51 -6.62
CA LEU A 111 -6.52 8.95 -5.50
C LEU A 111 -6.77 7.46 -5.75
N ASP A 112 -6.54 6.65 -4.73
CA ASP A 112 -6.83 5.23 -4.76
C ASP A 112 -8.29 4.91 -4.39
N GLN A 113 -8.58 3.61 -4.22
CA GLN A 113 -9.89 3.11 -3.81
C GLN A 113 -10.34 3.56 -2.42
N GLN A 114 -9.40 3.94 -1.54
CA GLN A 114 -9.67 4.46 -0.21
C GLN A 114 -9.84 5.99 -0.21
N ASN A 115 -9.83 6.63 -1.39
CA ASN A 115 -9.82 8.09 -1.54
C ASN A 115 -8.61 8.72 -0.82
N GLU A 116 -7.46 8.06 -0.94
CA GLU A 116 -6.18 8.49 -0.38
C GLU A 116 -5.15 8.66 -1.52
N PHE A 117 -4.23 9.60 -1.36
CA PHE A 117 -3.22 9.86 -2.38
C PHE A 117 -2.19 8.74 -2.47
N VAL A 118 -1.86 8.35 -3.70
CA VAL A 118 -0.88 7.29 -4.02
C VAL A 118 0.13 7.73 -5.06
N GLN A 119 1.32 7.12 -4.98
CA GLN A 119 2.34 7.25 -6.02
C GLN A 119 2.19 6.10 -7.02
N GLU A 120 2.10 6.44 -8.30
CA GLU A 120 1.96 5.48 -9.40
C GLU A 120 3.31 5.02 -9.94
N HIS A 121 3.42 3.70 -10.14
CA HIS A 121 4.52 3.05 -10.81
C HIS A 121 3.97 2.27 -12.01
N LYS A 122 4.52 2.51 -13.20
CA LYS A 122 4.16 1.80 -14.43
C LYS A 122 5.29 0.87 -14.84
N ILE A 123 4.98 -0.41 -14.95
CA ILE A 123 5.94 -1.44 -15.36
C ILE A 123 5.48 -2.00 -16.70
N THR A 124 6.33 -1.89 -17.72
CA THR A 124 6.07 -2.52 -19.02
C THR A 124 6.57 -3.96 -18.99
N VAL A 125 5.64 -4.90 -19.14
CA VAL A 125 5.87 -6.33 -19.22
C VAL A 125 5.93 -6.70 -20.70
N LEU A 126 7.10 -7.15 -21.14
CA LEU A 126 7.30 -7.60 -22.51
C LEU A 126 6.71 -9.01 -22.68
N PRO A 127 6.22 -9.36 -23.88
CA PRO A 127 5.89 -10.75 -24.20
C PRO A 127 7.10 -11.67 -24.01
N SER A 128 6.85 -12.90 -23.60
CA SER A 128 7.82 -13.98 -23.70
C SER A 128 7.98 -14.35 -25.17
N ASP A 129 9.23 -14.42 -25.66
CA ASP A 129 9.56 -14.94 -27.00
C ASP A 129 9.25 -16.44 -27.13
#